data_AF-A0A134DDK9-F1
#
_entry.id   AF-A0A134DDK9-F1
#
_cell.length_a   1.000
_cell.length_b   1.000
_cell.length_c   1.000
_cell.angle_alpha   90.00
_cell.angle_beta   90.00
_cell.angle_gamma   90.00
#
_symmetry.space_group_name_H-M   'P 1'
#
loop_
_entity.id
_entity.type
_entity.pdbx_description
1 polymer ?
#
loop_
_entity_poly.entity_id
_entity_poly.type
_entity_poly.pdbx_seq_one_letter_code
_entity_poly.pdbx_strand_id
1 'polypeptide(L)'
;MTTTSSERIAAAVLALEAVAVFVLAGWEIVALVSGDTDDAVSSVALIVLTAIGAVALVGFAVAVFRGQSWGRSGGIVAQLLILAVALGAITGPTPSPQTALWTALPAVVGLVALFAAVRAAAGRRDAPDRG
;
A
#
# COMPACT_ATOMS: atom_id res chain seq x y z
N MET A 1 -19.50 -1.98 15.39
CA MET A 1 -18.31 -2.82 15.64
C MET A 1 -17.13 -1.90 15.93
N THR A 2 -16.55 -1.96 17.12
CA THR A 2 -15.39 -1.15 17.51
C THR A 2 -14.11 -1.79 16.96
N THR A 3 -13.37 -1.09 16.10
CA THR A 3 -12.08 -1.56 15.54
C THR A 3 -11.03 -1.72 16.64
N THR A 4 -10.20 -2.76 16.59
CA THR A 4 -9.08 -2.92 17.54
C THR A 4 -7.92 -1.97 17.23
N SER A 5 -7.05 -1.72 18.21
CA SER A 5 -5.85 -0.89 18.01
C SER A 5 -5.00 -1.37 16.82
N SER A 6 -4.89 -2.69 16.61
CA SER A 6 -4.20 -3.28 15.45
C SER A 6 -4.84 -2.95 14.10
N GLU A 7 -6.18 -2.97 14.01
CA GLU A 7 -6.91 -2.62 12.78
C GLU A 7 -6.78 -1.13 12.48
N ARG A 8 -6.79 -0.28 13.52
CA ARG A 8 -6.55 1.17 13.39
C ARG A 8 -5.15 1.46 12.91
N ILE A 9 -4.13 0.78 13.45
CA ILE A 9 -2.74 0.90 12.99
C ILE A 9 -2.61 0.46 11.53
N ALA A 10 -3.15 -0.71 11.17
CA ALA A 10 -3.08 -1.21 9.79
C ALA A 10 -3.80 -0.26 8.80
N ALA A 11 -4.98 0.25 9.17
CA ALA A 11 -5.69 1.23 8.36
C ALA A 11 -4.91 2.55 8.24
N ALA A 12 -4.28 3.02 9.32
CA ALA A 12 -3.48 4.25 9.31
C ALA A 12 -2.23 4.12 8.45
N VAL A 13 -1.56 2.96 8.49
CA VAL A 13 -0.39 2.69 7.62
C VAL A 13 -0.81 2.66 6.15
N LEU A 14 -1.89 1.94 5.80
CA LEU A 14 -2.42 1.93 4.42
C LEU A 14 -2.82 3.33 3.94
N ALA A 15 -3.42 4.14 4.82
CA ALA A 15 -3.79 5.53 4.49
C ALA A 15 -2.54 6.40 4.25
N LEU A 16 -1.48 6.22 5.06
CA LEU A 16 -0.23 6.95 4.87
C LEU A 16 0.47 6.55 3.57
N GLU A 17 0.47 5.26 3.23
CA GLU A 17 0.98 4.78 1.94
C GLU A 17 0.18 5.34 0.78
N ALA A 18 -1.15 5.38 0.88
CA ALA A 18 -1.99 6.00 -0.15
C ALA A 18 -1.63 7.47 -0.36
N VAL A 19 -1.38 8.22 0.72
CA VAL A 19 -0.90 9.61 0.64
C VAL A 19 0.46 9.68 -0.07
N ALA A 20 1.40 8.81 0.29
CA ALA A 20 2.71 8.77 -0.37
C ALA A 20 2.59 8.48 -1.88
N VAL A 21 1.73 7.54 -2.27
CA VAL A 21 1.48 7.24 -3.69
C VAL A 21 0.75 8.38 -4.41
N PHE A 22 -0.16 9.11 -3.74
CA PHE A 22 -0.75 10.33 -4.31
C PHE A 22 0.26 11.45 -4.50
N VAL A 23 1.19 11.63 -3.56
CA VAL A 23 2.30 12.60 -3.69
C VAL A 23 3.17 12.22 -4.89
N LEU A 24 3.45 10.93 -5.07
CA LEU A 24 4.18 10.42 -6.23
C LEU A 24 3.42 10.70 -7.55
N ALA A 25 2.12 10.41 -7.61
CA ALA A 25 1.30 10.73 -8.79
C ALA A 25 1.30 12.24 -9.09
N GLY A 26 1.25 13.09 -8.05
CA GLY A 26 1.38 14.54 -8.20
C GLY A 26 2.74 14.94 -8.76
N TRP A 27 3.82 14.29 -8.32
CA TRP A 27 5.16 14.48 -8.85
C TRP A 27 5.27 14.08 -10.33
N GLU A 28 4.71 12.92 -10.70
CA GLU A 28 4.69 12.45 -12.10
C GLU A 28 3.95 13.45 -13.01
N ILE A 29 2.86 14.06 -12.54
CA ILE A 29 2.15 15.13 -13.27
C ILE A 29 3.03 16.37 -13.43
N VAL A 30 3.75 16.78 -12.37
CA VAL A 30 4.68 17.92 -12.46
C VAL A 30 5.78 17.64 -13.47
N ALA A 31 6.39 16.45 -13.46
CA ALA A 31 7.43 16.05 -14.40
C ALA A 31 6.94 16.07 -15.86
N LEU A 32 5.73 15.56 -16.11
CA LEU A 32 5.11 15.59 -17.44
C LEU A 32 4.88 17.02 -17.94
N VAL A 33 4.37 17.91 -17.07
CA VAL A 33 4.09 19.30 -17.44
C VAL A 33 5.38 20.14 -17.58
N SER A 34 6.44 19.81 -16.84
CA SER A 34 7.75 20.47 -16.99
C SER A 34 8.54 20.00 -18.21
N GLY A 35 8.07 18.98 -18.94
CA GLY A 35 8.76 18.40 -20.08
C GLY A 35 9.94 17.51 -19.69
N ASP A 36 10.01 17.06 -18.43
CA ASP A 36 11.05 16.17 -17.90
C ASP A 36 10.66 14.70 -18.10
N THR A 37 10.12 14.39 -19.28
CA THR A 37 9.62 13.06 -19.64
C THR A 37 9.98 12.77 -21.10
N ASP A 38 10.68 11.66 -21.32
CA ASP A 38 11.11 11.24 -22.66
C ASP A 38 9.94 10.84 -23.57
N ASP A 39 8.87 10.26 -22.99
CA ASP A 39 7.67 9.81 -23.69
C ASP A 39 6.40 10.18 -22.90
N ALA A 40 5.59 11.06 -23.47
CA ALA A 40 4.35 11.54 -22.87
C ALA A 40 3.28 10.45 -22.72
N VAL A 41 3.21 9.49 -23.66
CA VAL A 41 2.20 8.41 -23.62
C VAL A 41 2.53 7.45 -22.48
N SER A 42 3.80 7.03 -22.39
CA SER A 42 4.26 6.17 -21.30
C SER A 42 4.07 6.84 -19.93
N SER A 43 4.37 8.15 -19.85
CA SER A 43 4.21 8.93 -18.62
C SER A 43 2.75 9.03 -18.19
N VAL A 44 1.81 9.27 -19.11
CA VAL A 44 0.37 9.28 -18.79
C VAL A 44 -0.10 7.90 -18.32
N ALA A 45 0.38 6.82 -18.93
CA ALA A 45 0.03 5.46 -18.50
C ALA A 45 0.52 5.18 -17.07
N LEU A 46 1.74 5.61 -16.73
CA LEU A 46 2.28 5.52 -15.38
C LEU A 46 1.44 6.33 -14.39
N ILE A 47 1.14 7.60 -14.68
CA ILE A 47 0.30 8.46 -13.83
C ILE A 47 -1.05 7.81 -13.52
N VAL A 48 -1.73 7.28 -14.55
CA VAL A 48 -3.04 6.63 -14.38
C VAL A 48 -2.90 5.37 -13.52
N LEU A 49 -1.89 4.55 -13.77
CA LEU A 49 -1.65 3.33 -13.00
C LEU A 49 -1.33 3.66 -11.53
N THR A 50 -0.48 4.66 -11.28
CA THR A 50 -0.12 5.14 -9.94
C THR A 50 -1.35 5.68 -9.20
N ALA A 51 -2.20 6.46 -9.88
CA ALA A 51 -3.44 6.97 -9.30
C ALA A 51 -4.44 5.86 -8.95
N ILE A 52 -4.59 4.84 -9.81
CA ILE A 52 -5.41 3.65 -9.52
C ILE A 52 -4.87 2.92 -8.28
N GLY A 53 -3.55 2.74 -8.19
CA GLY A 53 -2.89 2.16 -7.01
C GLY A 53 -3.19 2.94 -5.74
N ALA A 54 -3.08 4.27 -5.77
CA ALA A 54 -3.41 5.13 -4.63
C ALA A 54 -4.87 4.97 -4.19
N VAL A 55 -5.82 5.00 -5.13
CA VAL A 55 -7.25 4.82 -4.84
C VAL A 55 -7.53 3.43 -4.26
N ALA A 56 -6.86 2.38 -4.76
CA ALA A 56 -6.97 1.04 -4.21
C ALA A 56 -6.49 0.97 -2.75
N LEU A 57 -5.35 1.59 -2.42
CA LEU A 57 -4.84 1.68 -1.06
C LEU A 57 -5.82 2.40 -0.12
N VAL A 58 -6.43 3.51 -0.57
CA VAL A 58 -7.50 4.17 0.19
C VAL A 58 -8.67 3.22 0.43
N GLY A 59 -9.11 2.50 -0.61
CA GLY A 59 -10.18 1.51 -0.51
C GLY A 59 -9.88 0.42 0.52
N PHE A 60 -8.65 -0.10 0.53
CA PHE A 60 -8.20 -1.08 1.51
C PHE A 60 -8.13 -0.49 2.92
N ALA A 61 -7.61 0.73 3.10
CA ALA A 61 -7.57 1.42 4.38
C ALA A 61 -8.98 1.58 4.97
N VAL A 62 -9.94 2.05 4.16
CA VAL A 62 -11.35 2.19 4.55
C VAL A 62 -11.97 0.84 4.87
N ALA A 63 -11.71 -0.20 4.06
CA ALA A 63 -12.23 -1.54 4.30
C ALA A 63 -11.68 -2.16 5.61
N VAL A 64 -10.38 -2.00 5.89
CA VAL A 64 -9.75 -2.43 7.15
C VAL A 64 -10.36 -1.67 8.33
N PHE A 65 -10.52 -0.35 8.21
CA PHE A 65 -11.18 0.48 9.23
C PHE A 65 -12.64 0.09 9.45
N ARG A 66 -13.33 -0.44 8.43
CA ARG A 66 -14.70 -0.96 8.54
C ARG A 66 -14.76 -2.43 8.98
N GLY A 67 -13.63 -3.02 9.37
CA GLY A 67 -13.52 -4.41 9.83
C GLY A 67 -13.66 -5.47 8.73
N GLN A 68 -13.74 -5.07 7.45
CA GLN A 68 -14.00 -5.96 6.32
C GLN A 68 -12.80 -6.87 6.03
N SER A 69 -13.05 -8.15 5.75
CA SER A 69 -12.00 -9.13 5.46
C SER A 69 -11.24 -8.85 4.18
N TRP A 70 -11.93 -8.37 3.14
CA TRP A 70 -11.30 -8.10 1.85
C TRP A 70 -10.27 -6.96 1.90
N GLY A 71 -10.44 -5.99 2.81
CA GLY A 71 -9.44 -4.94 3.02
C GLY A 71 -8.09 -5.48 3.51
N ARG A 72 -8.10 -6.51 4.36
CA ARG A 72 -6.87 -7.13 4.88
C ARG A 72 -6.15 -7.93 3.80
N SER A 73 -6.88 -8.77 3.06
CA SER A 73 -6.28 -9.57 1.99
C SER A 73 -5.78 -8.69 0.83
N GLY A 74 -6.57 -7.68 0.43
CA GLY A 74 -6.18 -6.72 -0.60
C GLY A 74 -4.96 -5.89 -0.18
N GLY A 75 -4.94 -5.43 1.08
CA GLY A 75 -3.77 -4.77 1.66
C GLY A 75 -2.53 -5.65 1.60
N ILE A 76 -2.61 -6.93 2.02
CA ILE A 76 -1.46 -7.85 1.99
C ILE A 76 -0.94 -8.02 0.56
N VAL A 77 -1.83 -8.19 -0.42
CA VAL A 77 -1.44 -8.29 -1.83
C VAL A 77 -0.74 -7.00 -2.29
N ALA A 78 -1.27 -5.82 -1.94
CA ALA A 78 -0.62 -4.55 -2.27
C ALA A 78 0.80 -4.46 -1.69
N GLN A 79 1.00 -4.88 -0.44
CA GLN A 79 2.33 -4.90 0.17
C GLN A 79 3.30 -5.83 -0.56
N LEU A 80 2.84 -7.02 -0.95
CA LEU A 80 3.66 -7.94 -1.73
C LEU A 80 4.00 -7.38 -3.11
N LEU A 81 3.09 -6.66 -3.75
CA LEU A 81 3.34 -5.97 -5.01
C LEU A 81 4.36 -4.84 -4.84
N ILE A 82 4.26 -4.03 -3.78
CA ILE A 82 5.24 -2.97 -3.49
C ILE A 82 6.62 -3.57 -3.21
N LEU A 83 6.70 -4.68 -2.47
CA LEU A 83 7.95 -5.41 -2.26
C LEU A 83 8.52 -6.00 -3.56
N ALA A 84 7.65 -6.49 -4.45
CA ALA A 84 8.08 -6.94 -5.78
C ALA A 84 8.63 -5.78 -6.62
N VAL A 85 8.00 -4.60 -6.55
CA VAL A 85 8.52 -3.37 -7.18
C VAL A 85 9.88 -2.98 -6.58
N ALA A 86 10.04 -3.03 -5.26
CA ALA A 86 11.31 -2.75 -4.61
C ALA A 86 12.42 -3.73 -5.04
N LEU A 87 12.11 -5.03 -5.17
CA LEU A 87 13.05 -6.01 -5.70
C LEU A 87 13.39 -5.70 -7.16
N GLY A 88 12.40 -5.33 -7.98
CA GLY A 88 12.58 -4.87 -9.35
C GLY A 88 13.52 -3.67 -9.46
N ALA A 89 13.48 -2.73 -8.50
CA ALA A 89 14.40 -1.60 -8.44
C ALA A 89 15.86 -1.98 -8.13
N ILE A 90 16.10 -3.18 -7.59
CA ILE A 90 17.45 -3.75 -7.38
C ILE A 90 17.90 -4.53 -8.62
N THR A 91 17.01 -5.28 -9.25
CA THR A 91 17.35 -6.19 -10.36
C THR A 91 17.19 -5.57 -11.75
N GLY A 92 16.64 -4.36 -11.82
CA GLY A 92 16.31 -3.69 -13.07
C GLY A 92 17.52 -3.16 -13.86
N PRO A 93 17.29 -2.58 -15.05
CA PRO A 93 18.35 -2.06 -15.94
C PRO A 93 19.17 -0.93 -15.31
N THR A 94 18.55 -0.16 -14.40
CA THR A 94 19.14 0.92 -13.63
C THR A 94 18.99 0.64 -12.12
N PRO A 95 19.81 -0.26 -11.55
CA PRO A 95 19.70 -0.62 -10.15
C PRO A 95 19.86 0.59 -9.23
N SER A 96 18.87 0.79 -8.35
CA SER A 96 18.95 1.81 -7.30
C SER A 96 18.60 1.20 -5.95
N PRO A 97 19.61 0.66 -5.22
CA PRO A 97 19.40 0.05 -3.91
C PRO A 97 18.73 0.99 -2.90
N GLN A 98 19.01 2.29 -3.02
CA GLN A 98 18.38 3.31 -2.19
C GLN A 98 16.87 3.38 -2.44
N THR A 99 16.42 3.51 -3.69
CA THR A 99 14.98 3.52 -4.05
C THR A 99 14.30 2.24 -3.60
N ALA A 100 14.95 1.10 -3.79
CA ALA A 100 14.44 -0.18 -3.32
C ALA A 100 14.23 -0.18 -1.80
N LEU A 101 15.19 0.33 -1.03
CA LEU A 101 15.08 0.41 0.43
C LEU A 101 13.94 1.34 0.89
N TRP A 102 13.84 2.53 0.29
CA TRP A 102 12.77 3.49 0.61
C TRP A 102 11.38 2.97 0.28
N THR A 103 11.25 2.16 -0.78
CA THR A 103 9.99 1.53 -1.18
C THR A 103 9.68 0.29 -0.33
N ALA A 104 10.69 -0.53 0.00
CA ALA A 104 10.51 -1.76 0.76
C ALA A 104 10.16 -1.50 2.23
N LEU A 105 10.77 -0.49 2.86
CA LEU A 105 10.60 -0.20 4.27
C LEU A 105 9.12 0.02 4.68
N PRO A 106 8.34 0.94 4.06
CA PRO A 106 6.92 1.07 4.37
C PRO A 106 6.17 -0.21 4.09
N ALA A 107 6.54 -0.92 3.01
CA ALA A 107 5.82 -2.13 2.63
C ALA A 107 5.93 -3.27 3.65
N VAL A 108 7.12 -3.45 4.23
CA VAL A 108 7.35 -4.39 5.34
C VAL A 108 6.52 -3.98 6.56
N VAL A 109 6.53 -2.69 6.91
CA VAL A 109 5.78 -2.17 8.06
C VAL A 109 4.27 -2.39 7.88
N GLY A 110 3.73 -2.09 6.70
CA GLY A 110 2.34 -2.33 6.35
C GLY A 110 1.98 -3.81 6.38
N LEU A 111 2.85 -4.67 5.85
CA LEU A 111 2.65 -6.12 5.86
C LEU A 111 2.56 -6.66 7.29
N VAL A 112 3.49 -6.28 8.16
CA VAL A 112 3.50 -6.69 9.57
C VAL A 112 2.24 -6.20 10.30
N ALA A 113 1.83 -4.95 10.08
CA ALA A 113 0.62 -4.40 10.68
C ALA A 113 -0.64 -5.16 10.23
N LEU A 114 -0.74 -5.50 8.95
CA LEU A 114 -1.86 -6.26 8.38
C LEU A 114 -1.92 -7.69 8.93
N PHE A 115 -0.78 -8.38 9.04
CA PHE A 115 -0.74 -9.71 9.67
C PHE A 115 -1.15 -9.64 11.15
N ALA A 116 -0.72 -8.61 11.88
CA ALA A 116 -1.14 -8.41 13.26
C ALA A 116 -2.66 -8.17 13.36
N ALA A 117 -3.25 -7.42 12.44
CA ALA A 117 -4.70 -7.23 12.35
C ALA A 117 -5.45 -8.54 12.02
N VAL A 118 -4.94 -9.36 11.11
CA VAL A 118 -5.49 -10.69 10.81
C VAL A 118 -5.47 -11.58 12.05
N ARG A 119 -4.34 -11.65 12.76
CA ARG A 119 -4.21 -12.47 13.98
C ARG A 119 -5.13 -12.01 15.10
N ALA A 120 -5.26 -10.70 15.30
CA ALA A 120 -6.20 -10.13 16.28
C ALA A 120 -7.67 -10.46 15.93
N ALA A 121 -8.02 -10.49 14.64
CA ALA A 121 -9.36 -10.87 14.20
C ALA A 121 -9.63 -12.37 14.38
N ALA A 122 -8.63 -13.24 14.15
CA ALA A 122 -8.74 -14.68 14.36
C ALA A 122 -8.96 -15.03 15.84
N GLY A 123 -8.18 -14.44 16.76
CA GLY A 123 -8.32 -14.70 18.19
C GLY A 123 -9.69 -14.33 18.78
N ARG A 124 -10.46 -13.43 18.14
CA ARG A 124 -11.86 -13.14 18.53
C ARG A 124 -12.85 -14.21 18.09
N ARG A 125 -12.56 -14.94 17.01
CA ARG A 125 -13.40 -16.05 16.53
C ARG A 125 -13.22 -17.30 17.39
N ASP A 126 -12.02 -17.49 17.92
CA ASP A 126 -11.67 -18.66 18.74
C ASP A 126 -12.06 -18.48 20.22
N ALA A 127 -12.41 -17.26 20.67
CA ALA A 127 -12.97 -17.03 22.00
C ALA A 127 -14.36 -17.70 22.04
N PRO A 128 -14.52 -18.86 22.72
CA PRO A 128 -15.77 -19.59 22.70
C PRO A 128 -16.84 -18.76 23.40
N ASP A 129 -18.05 -18.81 22.87
CA ASP A 129 -19.25 -18.38 23.57
C ASP A 129 -19.36 -19.22 24.85
N ARG A 130 -18.99 -18.63 25.99
CA ARG A 130 -19.28 -19.20 27.30
C ARG A 130 -20.71 -18.82 27.64
N GLY A 131 -21.65 -19.51 27.02
CA GLY A 131 -23.10 -19.45 27.28
C GLY A 131 -23.63 -20.83 27.57
#